data_AF-A0A8J2FPL5-F1
#
_entry.id   AF-A0A8J2FPL5-F1
#
_cell.length_a   1.000
_cell.length_b   1.000
_cell.length_c   1.000
_cell.angle_alpha   90.00
_cell.angle_beta   90.00
_cell.angle_gamma   90.00
#
_symmetry.space_group_name_H-M   'P 1'
#
loop_
_entity.id
_entity.type
_entity.pdbx_description
1 polymer ?
#
loop_
_entity_poly.entity_id
_entity_poly.type
_entity_poly.pdbx_seq_one_letter_code
_entity_poly.pdbx_strand_id
1 'polypeptide(L)'
;MKTVATLPARDKRSESNFSGNKRRGVPLFGFFLSVSFLAVLLSGSLSAWAHGSSEKKSDCRIQEKGPFAVHFDVYPAGGLSSLSQFGAYCREIPYTGRFTLVVDFLSVGDILRKTPVGVKMVHTGTQKPVLDVPSTVYPKGIANFPVTLTRGDYTLIVTIPREVALKAQQQMLSAPFEIGPGDLTFTFPLSVGISRSSMAWVLAGALILLVSLGLGFLVQRLLRYLNPARTY
;
A
#
# COMPACT_ATOMS: atom_id res chain seq x y z
N MET A 1 -91.07 -37.27 54.39
CA MET A 1 -90.94 -35.86 53.95
C MET A 1 -90.12 -35.85 52.67
N LYS A 2 -90.77 -35.68 51.50
CA LYS A 2 -90.56 -34.57 50.53
C LYS A 2 -89.10 -34.11 50.44
N THR A 3 -88.41 -34.18 49.29
CA THR A 3 -88.45 -33.19 48.18
C THR A 3 -87.69 -33.80 46.97
N VAL A 4 -88.29 -34.11 45.82
CA VAL A 4 -88.52 -33.28 44.60
C VAL A 4 -87.28 -32.58 44.02
N ALA A 5 -86.83 -33.13 42.87
CA ALA A 5 -86.28 -32.55 41.62
C ALA A 5 -85.31 -31.34 41.66
N THR A 6 -84.32 -31.32 40.74
CA THR A 6 -84.26 -30.43 39.54
C THR A 6 -82.92 -30.61 38.79
N LEU A 7 -82.96 -31.10 37.55
CA LEU A 7 -81.97 -30.84 36.46
C LEU A 7 -82.32 -29.47 35.84
N PRO A 8 -81.39 -28.62 35.36
CA PRO A 8 -80.64 -28.82 34.10
C PRO A 8 -79.20 -28.19 34.20
N ALA A 9 -78.30 -28.08 33.22
CA ALA A 9 -78.43 -27.88 31.79
C ALA A 9 -77.15 -28.33 31.06
N ARG A 10 -77.37 -28.78 29.83
CA ARG A 10 -76.39 -29.28 28.86
C ARG A 10 -75.94 -28.09 28.02
N ASP A 11 -74.72 -27.59 28.22
CA ASP A 11 -74.14 -26.59 27.33
C ASP A 11 -73.39 -27.30 26.19
N LYS A 12 -73.88 -27.05 24.97
CA LYS A 12 -73.20 -27.34 23.70
C LYS A 12 -72.92 -25.99 23.07
N ARG A 13 -71.64 -25.59 22.96
CA ARG A 13 -71.25 -24.59 21.97
C ARG A 13 -69.80 -24.74 21.52
N SER A 14 -69.67 -25.07 20.23
CA SER A 14 -68.67 -24.63 19.24
C SER A 14 -67.21 -24.98 19.53
N GLU A 15 -66.65 -26.01 18.91
CA GLU A 15 -66.10 -26.02 17.55
C GLU A 15 -65.21 -24.81 17.17
N SER A 16 -64.00 -25.19 16.75
CA SER A 16 -63.15 -24.58 15.72
C SER A 16 -62.33 -23.34 16.11
N ASN A 17 -61.01 -23.52 16.26
CA ASN A 17 -60.10 -23.39 15.11
C ASN A 17 -58.64 -23.47 15.53
N PHE A 18 -57.99 -24.49 14.99
CA PHE A 18 -56.60 -24.56 14.55
C PHE A 18 -55.80 -23.27 14.75
N SER A 19 -54.93 -23.27 15.76
CA SER A 19 -53.93 -22.22 15.99
C SER A 19 -52.94 -22.23 14.82
N GLY A 20 -53.23 -21.39 13.83
CA GLY A 20 -52.31 -21.07 12.75
C GLY A 20 -51.05 -20.47 13.34
N ASN A 21 -49.97 -21.26 13.30
CA ASN A 21 -48.59 -20.83 13.51
C ASN A 21 -48.26 -19.69 12.54
N LYS A 22 -48.60 -18.46 12.94
CA LYS A 22 -48.23 -17.25 12.23
C LYS A 22 -46.75 -17.03 12.53
N ARG A 23 -45.91 -17.72 11.76
CA ARG A 23 -44.46 -17.47 11.66
C ARG A 23 -44.31 -15.96 11.49
N ARG A 24 -43.98 -15.27 12.58
CA ARG A 24 -43.69 -13.84 12.60
C ARG A 24 -42.39 -13.69 11.84
N GLY A 25 -42.50 -13.52 10.52
CA GLY A 25 -41.41 -13.05 9.70
C GLY A 25 -40.93 -11.74 10.30
N VAL A 26 -39.76 -11.78 10.94
CA VAL A 26 -38.92 -10.60 11.11
C VAL A 26 -38.92 -9.91 9.74
N PRO A 27 -39.17 -8.59 9.63
CA PRO A 27 -39.18 -7.91 8.34
C PRO A 27 -37.74 -7.88 7.82
N LEU A 28 -37.32 -9.00 7.22
CA LEU A 28 -36.06 -9.20 6.52
C LEU A 28 -35.84 -8.06 5.51
N PHE A 29 -36.94 -7.55 4.94
CA PHE A 29 -36.98 -6.43 4.00
C PHE A 29 -36.42 -5.11 4.55
N GLY A 30 -36.63 -4.78 5.83
CA GLY A 30 -36.12 -3.53 6.41
C GLY A 30 -34.61 -3.58 6.67
N PHE A 31 -34.11 -4.76 7.04
CA PHE A 31 -32.68 -5.00 7.20
C PHE A 31 -31.97 -4.98 5.83
N PHE A 32 -32.56 -5.59 4.80
CA PHE A 32 -32.01 -5.56 3.45
C PHE A 32 -32.02 -4.16 2.82
N LEU A 33 -33.05 -3.33 3.02
CA LEU A 33 -33.09 -1.96 2.49
C LEU A 33 -32.07 -1.04 3.18
N SER A 34 -31.89 -1.17 4.49
CA SER A 34 -30.89 -0.40 5.25
C SER A 34 -29.46 -0.82 4.90
N VAL A 35 -29.20 -2.12 4.75
CA VAL A 35 -27.90 -2.64 4.29
C VAL A 35 -27.64 -2.23 2.84
N SER A 36 -28.64 -2.24 1.96
CA SER A 36 -28.50 -1.80 0.56
C SER A 36 -28.26 -0.30 0.43
N PHE A 37 -28.87 0.55 1.25
CA PHE A 37 -28.63 2.00 1.20
C PHE A 37 -27.24 2.37 1.74
N LEU A 38 -26.77 1.68 2.79
CA LEU A 38 -25.39 1.78 3.26
C LEU A 38 -24.41 1.20 2.23
N ALA A 39 -24.77 0.11 1.55
CA ALA A 39 -23.97 -0.49 0.47
C ALA A 39 -23.87 0.45 -0.74
N VAL A 40 -24.92 1.15 -1.15
CA VAL A 40 -24.89 2.10 -2.28
C VAL A 40 -24.09 3.37 -1.93
N LEU A 41 -24.20 3.88 -0.70
CA LEU A 41 -23.38 5.00 -0.23
C LEU A 41 -21.89 4.62 -0.08
N LEU A 42 -21.57 3.39 0.34
CA LEU A 42 -20.21 2.86 0.26
C LEU A 42 -19.79 2.57 -1.19
N SER A 43 -20.67 2.08 -2.05
CA SER A 43 -20.35 1.74 -3.45
C SER A 43 -20.01 2.97 -4.28
N GLY A 44 -20.58 4.13 -3.98
CA GLY A 44 -20.26 5.40 -4.66
C GLY A 44 -18.89 5.98 -4.30
N SER A 45 -18.23 5.46 -3.26
CA SER A 45 -16.91 5.92 -2.78
C SER A 45 -15.85 4.80 -2.69
N LEU A 46 -16.20 3.56 -3.03
CA LEU A 46 -15.26 2.42 -3.11
C LEU A 46 -14.35 2.43 -4.35
N SER A 47 -14.38 3.49 -5.16
CA SER A 47 -13.30 3.79 -6.12
C SER A 47 -12.06 4.38 -5.44
N ALA A 48 -11.95 4.32 -4.11
CA ALA A 48 -10.69 4.54 -3.41
C ALA A 48 -9.83 3.29 -3.57
N TRP A 49 -8.88 3.36 -4.51
CA TRP A 49 -7.73 2.48 -4.75
C TRP A 49 -7.27 1.65 -3.53
N ALA A 50 -7.98 0.57 -3.20
CA ALA A 50 -7.57 -0.41 -2.18
C ALA A 50 -6.89 -1.64 -2.81
N HIS A 51 -6.71 -1.65 -4.13
CA HIS A 51 -5.86 -2.62 -4.81
C HIS A 51 -4.48 -2.01 -5.05
N GLY A 52 -3.58 -2.22 -4.08
CA GLY A 52 -2.12 -2.18 -4.28
C GLY A 52 -1.62 -3.31 -5.17
N SER A 53 -2.28 -3.54 -6.30
CA SER A 53 -1.90 -4.46 -7.37
C SER A 53 -2.04 -3.71 -8.69
N SER A 54 -1.31 -2.61 -8.80
CA SER A 54 -0.75 -2.30 -10.10
C SER A 54 0.49 -3.20 -10.20
N GLU A 55 0.40 -4.29 -10.94
CA GLU A 55 1.53 -4.84 -11.72
C GLU A 55 1.98 -3.79 -12.76
N LYS A 56 2.14 -2.53 -12.35
CA LYS A 56 2.88 -1.55 -13.08
C LYS A 56 4.32 -1.94 -12.79
N LYS A 57 4.94 -2.56 -13.80
CA LYS A 57 6.40 -2.61 -13.97
C LYS A 57 6.98 -1.40 -13.25
N SER A 58 7.71 -1.64 -12.18
CA SER A 58 8.28 -0.58 -11.33
C SER A 58 8.92 0.45 -12.25
N ASP A 59 8.30 1.62 -12.38
CA ASP A 59 8.82 2.68 -13.25
C ASP A 59 10.02 3.29 -12.54
N CYS A 60 11.16 2.63 -12.71
CA CYS A 60 12.42 3.00 -12.12
C CYS A 60 12.93 4.23 -12.87
N ARG A 61 12.69 5.39 -12.25
CA ARG A 61 12.95 6.67 -12.88
C ARG A 61 14.45 6.84 -13.13
N ILE A 62 14.80 7.01 -14.39
CA ILE A 62 16.13 7.45 -14.81
C ILE A 62 16.32 8.89 -14.33
N GLN A 63 17.46 9.17 -13.70
CA GLN A 63 17.85 10.55 -13.39
C GLN A 63 18.86 11.03 -14.42
N GLU A 64 18.57 12.17 -15.03
CA GLU A 64 19.42 12.79 -16.06
C GLU A 64 20.01 14.10 -15.53
N LYS A 65 21.31 14.30 -15.74
CA LYS A 65 22.02 15.55 -15.46
C LYS A 65 23.04 15.81 -16.54
N GLY A 66 22.74 16.77 -17.43
CA GLY A 66 23.59 17.11 -18.57
C GLY A 66 23.82 15.90 -19.49
N PRO A 67 25.08 15.50 -19.77
CA PRO A 67 25.41 14.38 -20.66
C PRO A 67 25.22 13.00 -20.03
N PHE A 68 24.79 12.93 -18.77
CA PHE A 68 24.79 11.72 -17.96
C PHE A 68 23.38 11.35 -17.55
N ALA A 69 23.11 10.05 -17.51
CA ALA A 69 21.90 9.47 -16.97
C ALA A 69 22.25 8.26 -16.11
N VAL A 70 21.55 8.09 -15.00
CA VAL A 70 21.73 6.95 -14.09
C VAL A 70 20.38 6.30 -13.84
N HIS A 71 20.35 4.98 -14.00
CA HIS A 71 19.21 4.13 -13.71
C HIS A 71 19.55 3.18 -12.56
N PHE A 72 18.55 2.82 -11.76
CA PHE A 72 18.75 2.07 -10.54
C PHE A 72 17.58 1.10 -10.28
N ASP A 73 17.94 -0.17 -10.09
CA ASP A 73 17.03 -1.26 -9.74
C ASP A 73 17.53 -2.04 -8.52
N VAL A 74 16.60 -2.66 -7.79
CA VAL A 74 16.87 -3.62 -6.72
C VAL A 74 16.14 -4.92 -7.00
N TYR A 75 16.87 -6.03 -7.01
CA TYR A 75 16.32 -7.36 -7.14
C TYR A 75 16.49 -8.17 -5.85
N PRO A 76 15.51 -8.99 -5.44
CA PRO A 76 15.69 -9.88 -4.30
C PRO A 76 16.76 -10.95 -4.61
N ALA A 77 17.65 -11.17 -3.65
CA ALA A 77 18.69 -12.19 -3.76
C ALA A 77 18.15 -13.54 -3.27
N GLY A 78 17.43 -14.23 -4.14
CA GLY A 78 16.85 -15.55 -3.87
C GLY A 78 15.93 -15.95 -5.02
N GLY A 79 16.23 -17.07 -5.68
CA GLY A 79 15.47 -17.52 -6.85
C GLY A 79 14.02 -17.87 -6.48
N LEU A 80 13.08 -17.37 -7.30
CA LEU A 80 11.77 -17.94 -7.64
C LEU A 80 10.85 -18.52 -6.53
N SER A 81 11.13 -18.34 -5.24
CA SER A 81 10.36 -18.98 -4.17
C SER A 81 8.96 -18.38 -3.95
N SER A 82 8.65 -17.23 -4.55
CA SER A 82 7.30 -16.68 -4.58
C SER A 82 7.08 -15.88 -5.86
N LEU A 83 6.03 -16.18 -6.61
CA LEU A 83 5.59 -15.43 -7.80
C LEU A 83 5.38 -13.93 -7.50
N SER A 84 5.17 -13.54 -6.24
CA SER A 84 5.03 -12.14 -5.82
C SER A 84 6.34 -11.36 -5.62
N GLN A 85 7.50 -12.01 -5.75
CA GLN A 85 8.83 -11.39 -5.56
C GLN A 85 9.57 -11.16 -6.88
N PHE A 86 8.92 -11.41 -8.02
CA PHE A 86 9.50 -11.18 -9.34
C PHE A 86 9.28 -9.74 -9.76
N GLY A 87 10.27 -8.90 -9.53
CA GLY A 87 10.25 -7.52 -9.99
C GLY A 87 11.49 -6.78 -9.55
N ALA A 88 11.88 -5.79 -10.35
CA ALA A 88 12.74 -4.73 -9.84
C ALA A 88 11.96 -3.89 -8.83
N TYR A 89 12.65 -3.38 -7.82
CA TYR A 89 12.16 -2.35 -6.92
C TYR A 89 13.07 -1.13 -7.04
N CYS A 90 12.51 0.08 -6.96
CA CYS A 90 13.33 1.30 -7.07
C CYS A 90 13.03 2.35 -5.99
N ARG A 91 11.78 2.46 -5.52
CA ARG A 91 11.43 3.40 -4.44
C ARG A 91 11.00 2.71 -3.15
N GLU A 92 10.22 1.65 -3.25
CA GLU A 92 9.68 0.95 -2.09
C GLU A 92 9.92 -0.55 -2.22
N ILE A 93 10.55 -1.15 -1.21
CA ILE A 93 10.77 -2.58 -1.08
C ILE A 93 9.89 -3.06 0.07
N PRO A 94 8.95 -3.99 -0.14
CA PRO A 94 7.97 -4.33 0.89
C PRO A 94 8.53 -5.13 2.07
N TYR A 95 9.72 -5.74 1.93
CA TYR A 95 10.32 -6.61 2.94
C TYR A 95 11.83 -6.38 3.09
N THR A 96 12.37 -6.82 4.22
CA THR A 96 13.80 -6.82 4.52
C THR A 96 14.47 -8.09 4.02
N GLY A 97 15.78 -8.07 3.78
CA GLY A 97 16.51 -9.26 3.36
C GLY A 97 17.72 -8.95 2.50
N ARG A 98 18.17 -9.98 1.78
CA ARG A 98 19.28 -9.86 0.82
C ARG A 98 18.73 -9.43 -0.54
N PHE A 99 19.43 -8.50 -1.16
CA PHE A 99 19.11 -7.95 -2.48
C PHE A 99 20.37 -7.79 -3.32
N THR A 100 20.18 -7.63 -4.62
CA THR A 100 21.19 -7.19 -5.58
C THR A 100 20.79 -5.82 -6.08
N LEU A 101 21.60 -4.83 -5.75
CA LEU A 101 21.55 -3.47 -6.29
C LEU A 101 22.10 -3.49 -7.71
N VAL A 102 21.39 -2.95 -8.68
CA VAL A 102 21.84 -2.80 -10.06
C VAL A 102 21.81 -1.33 -10.44
N VAL A 103 22.94 -0.80 -10.88
CA VAL A 103 23.07 0.60 -11.28
C VAL A 103 23.56 0.64 -12.72
N ASP A 104 22.79 1.25 -13.61
CA ASP A 104 23.18 1.47 -15.00
C ASP A 104 23.68 2.90 -15.18
N PHE A 105 24.87 3.03 -15.76
CA PHE A 105 25.51 4.30 -16.09
C PHE A 105 25.39 4.57 -17.58
N LEU A 106 24.61 5.59 -17.91
CA LEU A 106 24.34 6.01 -19.27
C LEU A 106 25.00 7.38 -19.51
N SER A 107 25.63 7.53 -20.66
CA SER A 107 26.22 8.81 -21.06
C SER A 107 26.34 8.90 -22.56
N VAL A 108 26.25 10.12 -23.08
CA VAL A 108 26.57 10.37 -24.49
C VAL A 108 28.05 10.08 -24.74
N GLY A 109 28.35 9.39 -25.84
CA GLY A 109 29.74 9.06 -26.19
C GLY A 109 30.40 7.99 -25.31
N ASP A 110 29.64 7.29 -24.46
CA ASP A 110 30.10 6.17 -23.63
C ASP A 110 31.20 6.53 -22.60
N ILE A 111 31.21 7.79 -22.16
CA ILE A 111 32.24 8.37 -21.29
C ILE A 111 32.27 7.67 -19.93
N LEU A 112 31.10 7.35 -19.35
CA LEU A 112 31.03 6.73 -18.02
C LEU A 112 31.58 5.30 -17.96
N ARG A 113 31.66 4.59 -19.10
CA ARG A 113 32.28 3.26 -19.13
C ARG A 113 33.80 3.29 -19.03
N LYS A 114 34.40 4.46 -19.23
CA LYS A 114 35.86 4.68 -19.19
C LYS A 114 36.29 5.53 -18.00
N THR A 115 35.34 5.88 -17.14
CA THR A 115 35.54 6.85 -16.07
C THR A 115 35.29 6.21 -14.70
N PRO A 116 36.08 6.55 -13.68
CA PRO A 116 35.78 6.20 -12.30
C PRO A 116 34.47 6.84 -11.80
N VAL A 117 33.53 6.01 -11.33
CA VAL A 117 32.27 6.44 -10.72
C VAL A 117 32.17 5.85 -9.31
N GLY A 118 31.83 6.67 -8.32
CA GLY A 118 31.62 6.24 -6.94
C GLY A 118 30.17 5.85 -6.69
N VAL A 119 29.94 4.83 -5.87
CA VAL A 119 28.60 4.37 -5.50
C VAL A 119 28.52 4.16 -4.00
N LYS A 120 27.59 4.86 -3.35
CA LYS A 120 27.40 4.81 -1.90
C LYS A 120 25.94 4.71 -1.55
N MET A 121 25.57 3.79 -0.67
CA MET A 121 24.23 3.70 -0.09
C MET A 121 24.31 3.91 1.40
N VAL A 122 23.51 4.84 1.93
CA VAL A 122 23.44 5.17 3.36
C VAL A 122 22.03 5.03 3.90
N HIS A 123 21.89 4.63 5.16
CA HIS A 123 20.62 4.70 5.87
C HIS A 123 20.35 6.16 6.27
N THR A 124 19.29 6.77 5.74
CA THR A 124 19.00 8.21 5.85
C THR A 124 18.93 8.69 7.30
N GLY A 125 18.32 7.91 8.20
CA GLY A 125 18.16 8.31 9.61
C GLY A 125 19.42 8.19 10.47
N THR A 126 20.38 7.32 10.12
CA THR A 126 21.57 7.05 10.94
C THR A 126 22.87 7.47 10.25
N GLN A 127 22.79 7.81 8.96
CA GLN A 127 23.92 8.09 8.07
C GLN A 127 24.95 6.96 7.99
N LYS A 128 24.60 5.74 8.46
CA LYS A 128 25.47 4.57 8.37
C LYS A 128 25.51 4.05 6.93
N PRO A 129 26.70 3.82 6.36
CA PRO A 129 26.82 3.23 5.03
C PRO A 129 26.44 1.75 5.05
N VAL A 130 25.64 1.34 4.07
CA VAL A 130 25.32 -0.06 3.75
C VAL A 130 26.21 -0.54 2.60
N LEU A 131 26.57 0.37 1.69
CA LEU A 131 27.49 0.18 0.58
C LEU A 131 28.33 1.44 0.46
N ASP A 132 29.65 1.30 0.32
CA ASP A 132 30.55 2.41 0.05
C ASP A 132 31.65 1.92 -0.88
N VAL A 133 31.46 2.16 -2.18
CA VAL A 133 32.37 1.76 -3.24
C VAL A 133 33.04 3.02 -3.76
N PRO A 134 34.37 3.15 -3.61
CA PRO A 134 35.10 4.31 -4.10
C PRO A 134 35.04 4.36 -5.62
N SER A 135 35.38 5.52 -6.18
CA SER A 135 35.34 5.75 -7.63
C SER A 135 36.14 4.70 -8.40
N THR A 136 35.43 3.88 -9.19
CA THR A 136 36.01 2.82 -10.02
C THR A 136 35.36 2.77 -11.38
N VAL A 137 36.07 2.23 -12.38
CA VAL A 137 35.59 2.15 -13.76
C VAL A 137 34.62 0.98 -13.92
N TYR A 138 33.51 1.20 -14.62
CA TYR A 138 32.53 0.17 -14.97
C TYR A 138 32.45 -0.02 -16.50
N PRO A 139 33.32 -0.84 -17.11
CA PRO A 139 33.41 -0.96 -18.58
C PRO A 139 32.15 -1.47 -19.28
N LYS A 140 31.25 -2.13 -18.55
CA LYS A 140 29.96 -2.59 -19.08
C LYS A 140 28.85 -1.53 -18.97
N GLY A 141 29.11 -0.43 -18.26
CA GLY A 141 28.11 0.57 -17.92
C GLY A 141 27.07 0.09 -16.91
N ILE A 142 27.33 -1.02 -16.22
CA ILE A 142 26.43 -1.62 -15.23
C ILE A 142 27.26 -2.07 -14.03
N ALA A 143 26.76 -1.82 -12.83
CA ALA A 143 27.32 -2.32 -11.58
C ALA A 143 26.29 -3.12 -10.78
N ASN A 144 26.73 -4.23 -10.19
CA ASN A 144 25.89 -5.11 -9.37
C ASN A 144 26.49 -5.22 -7.97
N PHE A 145 25.71 -4.95 -6.93
CA PHE A 145 26.17 -5.01 -5.54
C PHE A 145 25.22 -5.86 -4.68
N PRO A 146 25.70 -6.95 -4.06
CA PRO A 146 24.92 -7.64 -3.07
C PRO A 146 24.80 -6.76 -1.82
N VAL A 147 23.59 -6.52 -1.35
CA VAL A 147 23.29 -5.72 -0.16
C VAL A 147 22.31 -6.45 0.74
N THR A 148 22.36 -6.17 2.04
CA THR A 148 21.35 -6.64 2.99
C THR A 148 20.65 -5.43 3.58
N LEU A 149 19.34 -5.33 3.34
CA LEU A 149 18.54 -4.19 3.72
C LEU A 149 17.61 -4.55 4.87
N THR A 150 17.64 -3.72 5.92
CA THR A 150 16.70 -3.78 7.04
C THR A 150 15.64 -2.71 6.90
N ARG A 151 14.60 -2.71 7.75
CA ARG A 151 13.52 -1.73 7.66
C ARG A 151 14.06 -0.32 7.88
N GLY A 152 13.71 0.60 6.99
CA GLY A 152 14.14 1.99 7.09
C GLY A 152 14.20 2.69 5.74
N ASP A 153 14.63 3.96 5.79
CA ASP A 153 14.84 4.79 4.60
C ASP A 153 16.33 4.86 4.28
N TYR A 154 16.64 4.73 3.01
CA TYR A 154 17.98 4.71 2.45
C TYR A 154 18.10 5.73 1.32
N THR A 155 19.33 6.14 1.08
CA THR A 155 19.69 7.01 -0.04
C THR A 155 20.85 6.37 -0.78
N LEU A 156 20.65 6.05 -2.06
CA LEU A 156 21.73 5.70 -2.98
C LEU A 156 22.29 6.99 -3.59
N ILE A 157 23.60 7.14 -3.54
CA ILE A 157 24.35 8.28 -4.04
C ILE A 157 25.34 7.74 -5.06
N VAL A 158 25.25 8.22 -6.28
CA VAL A 158 26.21 7.93 -7.35
C VAL A 158 26.99 9.21 -7.63
N THR A 159 28.31 9.14 -7.56
CA THR A 159 29.20 10.30 -7.67
C THR A 159 30.06 10.20 -8.90
N ILE A 160 29.99 11.21 -9.77
CA ILE A 160 30.84 11.36 -10.93
C ILE A 160 31.83 12.50 -10.64
N PRO A 161 33.15 12.26 -10.71
CA PRO A 161 34.15 13.28 -10.43
C PRO A 161 33.98 14.51 -11.32
N ARG A 162 34.16 15.69 -10.73
CA ARG A 162 33.97 16.97 -11.42
C ARG A 162 34.83 17.10 -12.68
N GLU A 163 36.09 16.66 -12.65
CA GLU A 163 36.97 16.76 -13.82
C GLU A 163 36.44 15.99 -15.04
N VAL A 164 35.69 14.92 -14.80
CA VAL A 164 35.08 14.10 -15.86
C VAL A 164 33.83 14.80 -16.38
N ALA A 165 32.99 15.31 -15.47
CA ALA A 165 31.80 16.04 -15.84
C ALA A 165 32.14 17.25 -16.74
N LEU A 166 33.21 17.97 -16.41
CA LEU A 166 33.71 19.09 -17.22
C LEU A 166 34.24 18.65 -18.59
N LYS A 167 35.00 17.55 -18.66
CA LYS A 167 35.47 17.00 -19.94
C LYS A 167 34.32 16.56 -20.85
N ALA A 168 33.30 15.92 -20.29
CA ALA A 168 32.11 15.51 -21.04
C ALA A 168 31.31 16.71 -21.55
N GLN A 169 31.21 17.78 -20.75
CA GLN A 169 30.57 19.03 -21.15
C GLN A 169 31.29 19.70 -22.33
N GLN A 170 32.63 19.74 -22.33
CA GLN A 170 33.42 20.30 -23.43
C GLN A 170 33.24 19.53 -24.75
N GLN A 171 32.90 18.25 -24.68
CA GLN A 171 32.65 17.41 -25.85
C GLN A 171 31.24 17.59 -26.43
N MET A 172 30.33 18.23 -25.69
CA MET A 172 28.99 18.54 -26.18
C MET A 172 28.92 19.93 -26.80
N LEU A 173 28.40 20.02 -28.02
CA LEU A 173 28.02 21.30 -28.66
C LEU A 173 26.80 21.98 -28.02
N SER A 174 26.13 21.29 -27.09
CA SER A 174 24.90 21.72 -26.43
C SER A 174 25.16 22.76 -25.33
N ALA A 175 24.13 23.54 -24.99
CA ALA A 175 24.19 24.57 -23.97
C ALA A 175 24.87 24.09 -22.67
N PRO A 176 25.71 24.93 -22.03
CA PRO A 176 26.44 24.52 -20.84
C PRO A 176 25.47 24.20 -19.70
N PHE A 177 25.49 22.95 -19.24
CA PHE A 177 24.85 22.56 -17.98
C PHE A 177 25.70 23.05 -16.79
N GLU A 178 25.08 23.65 -15.78
CA GLU A 178 25.82 24.17 -14.62
C GLU A 178 26.34 23.03 -13.74
N ILE A 179 27.67 22.82 -13.79
CA ILE A 179 28.38 21.97 -12.83
C ILE A 179 28.73 22.84 -11.63
N GLY A 180 28.16 22.51 -10.46
CA GLY A 180 28.48 23.19 -9.21
C GLY A 180 29.95 23.03 -8.78
N PRO A 181 30.35 23.61 -7.64
CA PRO A 181 31.74 23.57 -7.19
C PRO A 181 32.24 22.17 -6.81
N GLY A 182 31.36 21.18 -6.63
CA GLY A 182 31.69 19.81 -6.25
C GLY A 182 31.46 18.77 -7.36
N ASP A 183 31.60 17.51 -6.97
CA ASP A 183 31.30 16.37 -7.83
C ASP A 183 29.81 16.31 -8.21
N LEU A 184 29.55 15.74 -9.38
CA LEU A 184 28.19 15.55 -9.85
C LEU A 184 27.58 14.31 -9.18
N THR A 185 26.55 14.53 -8.37
CA THR A 185 25.89 13.45 -7.60
C THR A 185 24.49 13.15 -8.12
N PHE A 186 24.12 11.87 -8.17
CA PHE A 186 22.74 11.41 -8.40
C PHE A 186 22.24 10.78 -7.10
N THR A 187 20.97 11.03 -6.74
CA THR A 187 20.46 10.68 -5.42
C THR A 187 19.12 9.98 -5.53
N PHE A 188 19.06 8.71 -5.18
CA PHE A 188 17.85 7.89 -5.28
C PHE A 188 17.35 7.52 -3.88
N PRO A 189 16.18 8.00 -3.45
CA PRO A 189 15.57 7.59 -2.20
C PRO A 189 14.97 6.19 -2.32
N LEU A 190 15.15 5.36 -1.30
CA LEU A 190 14.67 3.99 -1.22
C LEU A 190 14.13 3.70 0.18
N SER A 191 12.88 3.26 0.28
CA SER A 191 12.26 2.84 1.55
C SER A 191 12.11 1.32 1.59
N VAL A 192 12.40 0.72 2.74
CA VAL A 192 12.35 -0.73 2.95
C VAL A 192 11.41 -1.06 4.10
N GLY A 193 10.44 -1.92 3.84
CA GLY A 193 9.34 -2.28 4.72
C GLY A 193 8.09 -1.41 4.52
N ILE A 194 7.14 -1.55 5.45
CA ILE A 194 5.89 -0.79 5.49
C ILE A 194 6.21 0.70 5.58
N SER A 195 5.98 1.43 4.48
CA SER A 195 6.21 2.87 4.40
C SER A 195 5.25 3.62 5.33
N ARG A 196 5.68 4.77 5.89
CA ARG A 196 4.82 5.59 6.77
C ARG A 196 3.47 5.95 6.15
N SER A 197 3.43 6.12 4.83
CA SER A 197 2.20 6.36 4.06
C SER A 197 1.22 5.19 4.17
N SER A 198 1.69 3.94 4.05
CA SER A 198 0.84 2.76 4.21
C SER A 198 0.27 2.62 5.63
N MET A 199 1.03 3.01 6.66
CA MET A 199 0.54 3.02 8.04
C MET A 199 -0.55 4.08 8.27
N ALA A 200 -0.46 5.25 7.62
CA ALA A 200 -1.50 6.28 7.70
C ALA A 200 -2.84 5.78 7.13
N TRP A 201 -2.81 5.03 6.02
CA TRP A 201 -4.01 4.42 5.45
C TRP A 201 -4.62 3.34 6.34
N VAL A 202 -3.79 2.51 6.99
CA VAL A 202 -4.27 1.52 7.95
C VAL A 202 -4.98 2.19 9.13
N LEU A 203 -4.40 3.26 9.67
CA LEU A 203 -5.01 4.02 10.77
C LEU A 203 -6.31 4.72 10.34
N ALA A 204 -6.34 5.32 9.15
CA ALA A 204 -7.55 5.92 8.60
C ALA A 204 -8.66 4.89 8.40
N GLY A 205 -8.33 3.72 7.83
CA GLY A 205 -9.27 2.61 7.65
C GLY A 205 -9.82 2.09 8.98
N ALA A 206 -8.96 1.94 10.00
CA ALA A 206 -9.38 1.53 11.34
C ALA A 206 -10.31 2.57 11.99
N LEU A 207 -10.04 3.86 11.82
CA LEU A 207 -10.88 4.94 12.35
C LEU A 207 -12.26 4.94 11.69
N ILE A 208 -12.33 4.80 10.37
CA ILE A 208 -13.59 4.70 9.62
C ILE A 208 -14.41 3.49 10.11
N LEU A 209 -13.76 2.33 10.30
CA LEU A 209 -14.40 1.13 10.84
C LEU A 209 -14.98 1.39 12.24
N LEU A 210 -14.22 2.01 13.14
CA LEU A 210 -14.69 2.32 14.50
C LEU A 210 -15.87 3.29 14.50
N VAL A 211 -15.83 4.33 13.65
CA VAL A 211 -16.91 5.31 13.53
C VAL A 211 -18.19 4.66 12.99
N SER A 212 -18.07 3.82 11.95
CA SER A 212 -19.23 3.08 11.40
C SER A 212 -19.85 2.12 12.40
N LEU A 213 -19.06 1.38 13.18
CA LEU A 213 -19.56 0.51 14.26
C LEU A 213 -20.24 1.32 15.37
N GLY A 214 -19.65 2.45 15.76
CA GLY A 214 -20.22 3.35 16.78
C GLY A 214 -21.56 3.96 16.36
N LEU A 215 -21.64 4.47 15.12
CA LEU A 215 -22.90 4.96 14.53
C LEU A 215 -23.95 3.87 14.43
N GLY A 216 -23.57 2.67 13.96
CA GLY A 216 -24.48 1.52 13.89
C GLY A 216 -25.06 1.15 15.26
N PHE A 217 -24.22 1.13 16.30
CA PHE A 217 -24.66 0.88 17.68
C PHE A 217 -25.61 1.97 18.19
N LEU A 218 -25.29 3.25 17.94
CA LEU A 218 -26.15 4.38 18.33
C LEU A 218 -27.51 4.33 17.65
N VAL A 219 -27.54 4.08 16.33
CA VAL A 219 -28.78 3.93 15.57
C VAL A 219 -29.59 2.76 16.13
N GLN A 220 -28.96 1.62 16.39
CA GLN A 220 -29.66 0.47 16.97
C GLN A 220 -30.24 0.77 18.35
N ARG A 221 -29.52 1.52 19.19
CA ARG A 221 -29.99 1.94 20.52
C ARG A 221 -31.16 2.92 20.41
N LEU A 222 -31.08 3.89 19.50
CA LEU A 222 -32.15 4.86 19.25
C LEU A 222 -33.41 4.17 18.74
N LEU A 223 -33.28 3.22 17.81
CA LEU A 223 -34.42 2.43 17.31
C LEU A 223 -35.10 1.62 18.40
N ARG A 224 -34.36 1.07 19.38
CA ARG A 224 -34.94 0.41 20.55
C ARG A 224 -35.66 1.40 21.47
N TYR A 225 -35.11 2.59 21.66
CA TYR A 225 -35.71 3.63 22.49
C TYR A 225 -37.03 4.15 21.91
N LEU A 226 -37.08 4.38 20.60
CA LEU A 226 -38.28 4.89 19.90
C LEU A 226 -39.39 3.84 19.75
N ASN A 227 -39.10 2.56 19.93
CA ASN A 227 -40.08 1.49 19.78
C ASN A 227 -40.12 0.55 21.00
N PRO A 228 -40.53 1.04 22.19
CA PRO A 228 -40.53 0.26 23.42
C PRO A 228 -41.55 -0.88 23.40
N ALA A 229 -42.60 -0.79 22.57
CA ALA A 229 -43.74 -1.70 22.55
C ALA A 229 -43.44 -3.12 22.00
N ARG A 230 -42.18 -3.45 21.70
CA ARG A 230 -41.77 -4.74 21.11
C ARG A 230 -40.95 -5.64 22.04
N THR A 231 -40.85 -5.30 23.33
CA THR A 231 -40.00 -6.01 24.31
C THR A 231 -40.73 -6.93 25.29
N TYR A 232 -42.01 -7.24 25.08
CA TYR A 232 -42.77 -8.25 25.85
C TYR A 232 -43.32 -9.36 24.95
#